data_AF-O24503-F1
#
_entry.id   AF-O24503-F1
#
_cell.length_a   1.000
_cell.length_b   1.000
_cell.length_c   1.000
_cell.angle_alpha   90.00
_cell.angle_beta   90.00
_cell.angle_gamma   90.00
#
_symmetry.space_group_name_H-M   'P 1'
#
loop_
_entity.id
_entity.type
_entity.pdbx_description
1 polymer ?
#
loop_
_entity_poly.entity_id
_entity_poly.type
_entity_poly.pdbx_seq_one_letter_code
_entity_poly.pdbx_strand_id
1 'polypeptide(L)'
;WPCSSCVHWGMQGVRPLQVVWEQPVWSAQDQHRPGCDDWCRQLTVSIDGKPIYHFVGTSTFSEYTVIHVGCLAKINPEAPLDKVCVLSCGISTGLGASINVAKPPKGSTEAVFGLGAVGLAAAEGARIAGASRIIGIDLNTSRFEEAKKFGCTEFVNPKDHDKPIQEVLAEMTNGGVDRSVECTGNINAMIQAFESVHDGWGVAVLVGVPHMDAEFKTKPMNFLNERTLKGTFFGNFKPRTDIPNVVELYLKKELVLEKFIN
;
A
#
# COMPACT_ATOMS: atom_id res chain seq x y z
N TRP A 1 1.77 -6.56 -14.33
CA TRP A 1 3.07 -6.10 -13.81
C TRP A 1 2.96 -5.98 -12.29
N PRO A 2 3.34 -7.00 -11.52
CA PRO A 2 3.22 -6.94 -10.07
C PRO A 2 4.20 -5.92 -9.49
N CYS A 3 3.75 -5.18 -8.48
CA CYS A 3 4.47 -4.11 -7.77
C CYS A 3 5.90 -4.49 -7.29
N SER A 4 6.23 -5.78 -7.22
CA SER A 4 7.55 -6.31 -6.87
C SER A 4 8.66 -5.96 -7.86
N SER A 5 8.35 -5.74 -9.15
CA SER A 5 9.37 -5.39 -10.16
C SER A 5 9.85 -3.94 -10.07
N CYS A 6 9.10 -3.04 -9.42
CA CYS A 6 9.53 -1.65 -9.23
C CYS A 6 10.63 -1.52 -8.16
N VAL A 7 10.63 -2.39 -7.15
CA VAL A 7 11.63 -2.37 -6.07
C VAL A 7 12.95 -2.99 -6.53
N HIS A 8 12.90 -4.03 -7.37
CA HIS A 8 14.10 -4.79 -7.73
C HIS A 8 15.00 -4.12 -8.79
N TRP A 9 14.47 -3.18 -9.58
CA TRP A 9 15.22 -2.51 -10.67
C TRP A 9 15.68 -1.08 -10.32
N GLY A 10 15.29 -0.54 -9.17
CA GLY A 10 15.44 0.89 -8.84
C GLY A 10 16.75 1.31 -8.15
N MET A 11 17.65 0.39 -7.80
CA MET A 11 18.76 0.70 -6.86
C MET A 11 20.16 0.75 -7.47
N GLN A 12 20.33 0.54 -8.76
CA GLN A 12 21.64 0.70 -9.42
C GLN A 12 21.63 1.91 -10.37
N GLY A 13 22.05 3.07 -9.86
CA GLY A 13 22.54 4.19 -10.70
C GLY A 13 21.59 5.36 -10.97
N VAL A 14 20.43 5.46 -10.33
CA VAL A 14 19.50 6.59 -10.57
C VAL A 14 19.95 7.82 -9.75
N ARG A 15 20.40 8.87 -10.44
CA ARG A 15 20.67 10.19 -9.84
C ARG A 15 19.35 10.87 -9.46
N PRO A 16 19.31 11.73 -8.42
CA PRO A 16 18.06 12.38 -8.00
C PRO A 16 17.48 13.24 -9.13
N LEU A 17 16.17 13.11 -9.37
CA LEU A 17 15.40 13.89 -10.33
C LEU A 17 15.48 15.39 -10.02
N GLN A 18 16.02 16.18 -10.94
CA GLN A 18 15.84 17.64 -10.97
C GLN A 18 14.61 17.97 -11.82
N VAL A 19 13.60 18.61 -11.22
CA VAL A 19 12.39 19.06 -11.91
C VAL A 19 12.72 20.34 -12.69
N VAL A 20 12.41 20.36 -13.99
CA VAL A 20 12.56 21.56 -14.82
C VAL A 20 11.21 21.88 -15.47
N TRP A 21 10.75 23.12 -15.27
CA TRP A 21 9.58 23.81 -15.84
C TRP A 21 8.19 23.56 -15.20
N GLU A 22 7.62 24.63 -14.63
CA GLU A 22 6.18 24.80 -14.38
C GLU A 22 5.48 25.28 -15.68
N GLN A 23 4.31 24.71 -15.99
CA GLN A 23 3.41 25.22 -17.04
C GLN A 23 2.10 25.70 -16.41
N PRO A 24 1.37 26.67 -17.02
CA PRO A 24 0.28 27.39 -16.37
C PRO A 24 -0.92 26.50 -15.99
N VAL A 25 -1.55 26.84 -14.87
CA VAL A 25 -2.67 26.13 -14.24
C VAL A 25 -4.01 26.44 -14.93
N TRP A 26 -4.77 25.40 -15.27
CA TRP A 26 -6.21 25.49 -15.59
C TRP A 26 -7.03 24.64 -14.60
N SER A 27 -8.27 25.07 -14.31
CA SER A 27 -9.06 24.60 -13.16
C SER A 27 -9.74 23.24 -13.38
N ALA A 28 -10.12 22.58 -12.27
CA ALA A 28 -10.69 21.23 -12.21
C ALA A 28 -12.03 21.01 -12.94
N GLN A 29 -12.61 22.04 -13.56
CA GLN A 29 -13.87 21.94 -14.32
C GLN A 29 -13.68 21.37 -15.74
N ASP A 30 -12.44 21.22 -16.21
CA ASP A 30 -12.16 20.77 -17.59
C ASP A 30 -12.05 19.24 -17.76
N GLN A 31 -12.16 18.46 -16.68
CA GLN A 31 -11.97 17.00 -16.69
C GLN A 31 -13.07 16.19 -17.42
N HIS A 32 -14.18 16.81 -17.81
CA HIS A 32 -15.31 16.13 -18.47
C HIS A 32 -15.46 16.49 -19.96
N ARG A 33 -14.48 17.16 -20.58
CA ARG A 33 -14.50 17.41 -22.03
C ARG A 33 -13.98 16.19 -22.80
N PRO A 34 -14.63 15.81 -23.93
CA PRO A 34 -14.06 14.85 -24.88
C PRO A 34 -12.68 15.36 -25.32
N GLY A 35 -11.61 14.56 -25.13
CA GLY A 35 -10.22 14.95 -25.42
C GLY A 35 -9.32 15.15 -24.18
N CYS A 36 -9.84 15.01 -22.95
CA CYS A 36 -9.00 15.05 -21.75
C CYS A 36 -8.00 13.87 -21.67
N ASP A 37 -8.31 12.75 -22.33
CA ASP A 37 -7.47 11.54 -22.41
C ASP A 37 -6.18 11.74 -23.21
N ASP A 38 -6.10 12.78 -24.05
CA ASP A 38 -4.92 13.07 -24.86
C ASP A 38 -3.84 13.86 -24.10
N TRP A 39 -4.16 14.48 -22.96
CA TRP A 39 -3.20 15.26 -22.19
C TRP A 39 -2.18 14.39 -21.44
N CYS A 40 -2.61 13.24 -20.90
CA CYS A 40 -1.69 12.24 -20.34
C CYS A 40 -0.80 11.59 -21.42
N ARG A 41 -1.16 11.67 -22.70
CA ARG A 41 -0.34 11.16 -23.81
C ARG A 41 0.70 12.17 -24.31
N GLN A 42 0.56 13.46 -24.02
CA GLN A 42 1.29 14.55 -24.71
C GLN A 42 2.46 15.17 -23.93
N LEU A 43 3.01 14.47 -22.93
CA LEU A 43 4.25 14.89 -22.30
C LEU A 43 5.44 14.21 -23.01
N THR A 44 5.74 14.70 -24.20
CA THR A 44 6.38 13.96 -25.30
C THR A 44 7.86 13.61 -25.06
N VAL A 45 8.12 12.47 -24.42
CA VAL A 45 9.42 11.80 -24.57
C VAL A 45 9.41 11.11 -25.93
N SER A 46 10.48 11.26 -26.72
CA SER A 46 10.59 10.60 -28.02
C SER A 46 12.01 10.10 -28.25
N ILE A 47 12.14 9.02 -29.02
CA ILE A 47 13.41 8.53 -29.57
C ILE A 47 13.29 8.56 -31.08
N ASP A 48 14.23 9.22 -31.76
CA ASP A 48 14.24 9.38 -33.21
C ASP A 48 12.91 9.91 -33.79
N GLY A 49 12.27 10.84 -33.07
CA GLY A 49 10.99 11.43 -33.45
C GLY A 49 9.76 10.53 -33.25
N LYS A 50 9.93 9.32 -32.70
CA LYS A 50 8.83 8.41 -32.35
C LYS A 50 8.40 8.62 -30.90
N PRO A 51 7.11 8.87 -30.61
CA PRO A 51 6.62 9.07 -29.26
C PRO A 51 6.81 7.82 -28.37
N ILE A 52 7.18 8.05 -27.12
CA ILE A 52 7.20 7.05 -26.05
C ILE A 52 6.07 7.38 -25.08
N TYR A 53 5.25 6.38 -24.78
CA TYR A 53 4.14 6.54 -23.85
C TYR A 53 4.63 6.70 -22.41
N HIS A 54 3.95 7.58 -21.68
CA HIS A 54 4.10 7.67 -20.24
C HIS A 54 3.56 6.43 -19.54
N PHE A 55 4.13 6.13 -18.37
CA PHE A 55 3.63 5.10 -17.48
C PHE A 55 3.15 5.72 -16.17
N VAL A 56 1.89 5.42 -15.81
CA VAL A 56 1.19 5.88 -14.58
C VAL A 56 1.31 7.39 -14.28
N GLY A 57 1.54 8.20 -15.31
CA GLY A 57 1.68 9.65 -15.18
C GLY A 57 2.95 10.12 -14.45
N THR A 58 3.97 9.27 -14.31
CA THR A 58 5.24 9.62 -13.63
C THR A 58 6.48 9.32 -14.46
N SER A 59 6.56 8.15 -15.10
CA SER A 59 7.67 7.74 -15.97
C SER A 59 9.07 7.97 -15.37
N THR A 60 9.28 7.52 -14.13
CA THR A 60 10.48 7.83 -13.32
C THR A 60 11.76 7.10 -13.74
N PHE A 61 11.71 6.25 -14.77
CA PHE A 61 12.89 5.59 -15.35
C PHE A 61 13.53 6.45 -16.45
N SER A 62 13.82 7.69 -16.12
CA SER A 62 14.44 8.70 -16.98
C SER A 62 15.12 9.74 -16.10
N GLU A 63 16.23 10.33 -16.57
CA GLU A 63 16.92 11.42 -15.83
C GLU A 63 16.02 12.66 -15.67
N TYR A 64 15.10 12.87 -16.62
CA TYR A 64 14.08 13.92 -16.58
C TYR A 64 12.71 13.35 -16.95
N THR A 65 11.68 13.83 -16.28
CA THR A 65 10.29 13.52 -16.61
C THR A 65 9.44 14.77 -16.52
N VAL A 66 8.31 14.78 -17.22
CA VAL A 66 7.29 15.81 -17.09
C VAL A 66 6.08 15.18 -16.44
N ILE A 67 5.58 15.84 -15.40
CA ILE A 67 4.47 15.37 -14.59
C ILE A 67 3.45 16.48 -14.42
N HIS A 68 2.17 16.12 -14.34
CA HIS A 68 1.13 17.07 -14.01
C HIS A 68 1.33 17.60 -12.57
N VAL A 69 1.20 18.92 -12.36
CA VAL A 69 1.41 19.55 -11.03
C VAL A 69 0.52 18.96 -9.93
N GLY A 70 -0.64 18.42 -10.30
CA GLY A 70 -1.54 17.68 -9.40
C GLY A 70 -0.94 16.39 -8.82
N CYS A 71 0.11 15.85 -9.42
CA CYS A 71 0.80 14.64 -8.99
C CYS A 71 2.16 14.95 -8.32
N LEU A 72 2.52 16.23 -8.18
CA LEU A 72 3.78 16.67 -7.57
C LEU A 72 3.59 17.00 -6.09
N ALA A 73 4.14 16.15 -5.20
CA ALA A 73 4.22 16.42 -3.76
C ALA A 73 5.55 17.10 -3.43
N LYS A 74 5.49 18.36 -2.95
CA LYS A 74 6.68 19.08 -2.49
C LYS A 74 7.07 18.58 -1.10
N ILE A 75 8.27 18.04 -0.97
CA ILE A 75 8.79 17.46 0.28
C ILE A 75 9.87 18.35 0.90
N ASN A 76 10.29 18.00 2.11
CA ASN A 76 11.39 18.65 2.81
C ASN A 76 12.71 18.49 2.01
N PRO A 77 13.44 19.59 1.71
CA PRO A 77 14.68 19.52 0.93
C PRO A 77 15.83 18.81 1.65
N GLU A 78 15.75 18.62 2.97
CA GLU A 78 16.74 17.86 3.76
C GLU A 78 16.53 16.35 3.64
N ALA A 79 15.40 15.90 3.06
CA ALA A 79 15.10 14.49 2.94
C ALA A 79 16.02 13.78 1.94
N PRO A 80 16.68 12.67 2.32
CA PRO A 80 17.52 11.91 1.40
C PRO A 80 16.66 11.26 0.29
N LEU A 81 16.86 11.72 -0.94
CA LEU A 81 16.05 11.34 -2.09
C LEU A 81 16.19 9.86 -2.48
N ASP A 82 17.33 9.24 -2.17
CA ASP A 82 17.58 7.80 -2.31
C ASP A 82 16.80 6.95 -1.30
N LYS A 83 16.22 7.56 -0.26
CA LYS A 83 15.39 6.88 0.74
C LYS A 83 13.92 7.20 0.60
N VAL A 84 13.55 8.47 0.42
CA VAL A 84 12.13 8.86 0.44
C VAL A 84 11.38 8.56 -0.87
N CYS A 85 12.09 8.16 -1.93
CA CYS A 85 11.48 7.80 -3.22
C CYS A 85 10.47 6.64 -3.09
N VAL A 86 10.69 5.70 -2.16
CA VAL A 86 9.80 4.54 -1.92
C VAL A 86 8.45 4.91 -1.28
N LEU A 87 8.31 6.13 -0.75
CA LEU A 87 7.04 6.65 -0.21
C LEU A 87 6.01 7.01 -1.29
N SER A 88 6.39 6.99 -2.56
CA SER A 88 5.49 7.34 -3.67
C SER A 88 4.54 6.20 -4.10
N CYS A 89 4.66 5.00 -3.53
CA CYS A 89 3.86 3.85 -3.94
C CYS A 89 3.55 2.86 -2.79
N GLY A 90 4.19 1.68 -2.79
CA GLY A 90 3.80 0.53 -1.96
C GLY A 90 3.89 0.76 -0.46
N ILE A 91 4.91 1.50 0.01
CA ILE A 91 5.09 1.75 1.45
C ILE A 91 3.95 2.62 1.98
N SER A 92 3.68 3.77 1.37
CA SER A 92 2.57 4.64 1.79
C SER A 92 1.22 3.95 1.63
N THR A 93 1.08 3.08 0.61
CA THR A 93 -0.13 2.26 0.43
C THR A 93 -0.40 1.37 1.65
N GLY A 94 0.58 0.57 2.07
CA GLY A 94 0.43 -0.32 3.22
C GLY A 94 0.32 0.43 4.54
N LEU A 95 1.22 1.39 4.76
CA LEU A 95 1.23 2.24 5.96
C LEU A 95 -0.13 2.91 6.17
N GLY A 96 -0.65 3.57 5.13
CA GLY A 96 -1.93 4.25 5.16
C GLY A 96 -3.12 3.29 5.27
N ALA A 97 -3.04 2.09 4.69
CA ALA A 97 -4.08 1.08 4.88
C ALA A 97 -4.31 0.78 6.37
N SER A 98 -3.24 0.63 7.15
CA SER A 98 -3.36 0.41 8.59
C SER A 98 -3.70 1.70 9.34
N ILE A 99 -2.94 2.79 9.19
CA ILE A 99 -3.12 3.98 10.06
C ILE A 99 -4.31 4.87 9.67
N ASN A 100 -4.69 4.94 8.40
CA ASN A 100 -5.76 5.82 7.92
C ASN A 100 -7.10 5.10 7.75
N VAL A 101 -7.09 3.79 7.48
CA VAL A 101 -8.31 3.05 7.09
C VAL A 101 -8.70 2.01 8.13
N ALA A 102 -7.81 1.09 8.46
CA ALA A 102 -8.04 0.07 9.48
C ALA A 102 -8.16 0.72 10.87
N LYS A 103 -7.25 1.64 11.19
CA LYS A 103 -7.17 2.35 12.48
C LYS A 103 -7.26 1.35 13.65
N PRO A 104 -6.29 0.42 13.78
CA PRO A 104 -6.26 -0.51 14.91
C PRO A 104 -6.22 0.28 16.23
N PRO A 105 -7.12 0.00 17.18
CA PRO A 105 -7.02 0.56 18.53
C PRO A 105 -5.70 0.16 19.19
N LYS A 106 -5.18 1.00 20.08
CA LYS A 106 -3.99 0.63 20.85
C LYS A 106 -4.26 -0.66 21.64
N GLY A 107 -3.33 -1.61 21.56
CA GLY A 107 -3.43 -2.92 22.20
C GLY A 107 -4.22 -3.96 21.40
N SER A 108 -4.77 -3.61 20.23
CA SER A 108 -5.57 -4.52 19.41
C SER A 108 -4.72 -5.53 18.63
N THR A 109 -5.41 -6.40 17.90
CA THR A 109 -4.86 -7.40 16.99
C THR A 109 -5.04 -6.98 15.53
N GLU A 110 -4.01 -7.16 14.70
CA GLU A 110 -4.11 -6.94 13.24
C GLU A 110 -3.53 -8.14 12.48
N ALA A 111 -4.33 -8.71 11.56
CA ALA A 111 -3.85 -9.72 10.60
C ALA A 111 -3.43 -9.06 9.28
N VAL A 112 -2.24 -9.41 8.76
CA VAL A 112 -1.73 -8.88 7.50
C VAL A 112 -1.53 -10.01 6.50
N PHE A 113 -2.35 -10.05 5.46
CA PHE A 113 -2.29 -11.08 4.41
C PHE A 113 -1.36 -10.63 3.28
N GLY A 114 -0.24 -11.34 3.13
CA GLY A 114 0.82 -11.09 2.15
C GLY A 114 1.93 -10.20 2.69
N LEU A 115 3.13 -10.76 2.90
CA LEU A 115 4.29 -10.08 3.49
C LEU A 115 5.27 -9.58 2.41
N GLY A 116 4.72 -8.96 1.35
CA GLY A 116 5.51 -8.15 0.42
C GLY A 116 5.68 -6.71 0.92
N ALA A 117 6.25 -5.80 0.12
CA ALA A 117 6.50 -4.41 0.53
C ALA A 117 5.26 -3.69 1.11
N VAL A 118 4.08 -3.90 0.51
CA VAL A 118 2.81 -3.32 1.00
C VAL A 118 2.42 -3.92 2.36
N GLY A 119 2.47 -5.24 2.52
CA GLY A 119 2.13 -5.87 3.80
C GLY A 119 3.13 -5.56 4.91
N LEU A 120 4.42 -5.51 4.62
CA LEU A 120 5.43 -5.06 5.58
C LEU A 120 5.17 -3.61 6.03
N ALA A 121 4.72 -2.75 5.13
CA ALA A 121 4.34 -1.39 5.50
C ALA A 121 3.03 -1.31 6.29
N ALA A 122 2.06 -2.20 6.01
CA ALA A 122 0.86 -2.34 6.83
C ALA A 122 1.21 -2.81 8.25
N ALA A 123 2.07 -3.83 8.39
CA ALA A 123 2.57 -4.28 9.69
C ALA A 123 3.27 -3.16 10.47
N GLU A 124 4.14 -2.38 9.80
CA GLU A 124 4.79 -1.22 10.44
C GLU A 124 3.76 -0.15 10.83
N GLY A 125 2.72 0.06 10.02
CA GLY A 125 1.60 0.95 10.34
C GLY A 125 0.81 0.48 11.57
N ALA A 126 0.49 -0.80 11.66
CA ALA A 126 -0.14 -1.40 12.83
C ALA A 126 0.72 -1.24 14.10
N ARG A 127 2.04 -1.44 13.97
CA ARG A 127 3.01 -1.23 15.04
C ARG A 127 3.03 0.22 15.50
N ILE A 128 3.07 1.18 14.57
CA ILE A 128 3.03 2.63 14.86
C ILE A 128 1.71 3.01 15.56
N ALA A 129 0.59 2.43 15.12
CA ALA A 129 -0.72 2.64 15.74
C ALA A 129 -0.86 1.96 17.13
N GLY A 130 0.09 1.09 17.50
CA GLY A 130 0.17 0.47 18.81
C GLY A 130 -0.61 -0.84 18.95
N ALA A 131 -0.84 -1.57 17.86
CA ALA A 131 -1.35 -2.95 17.92
C ALA A 131 -0.40 -3.82 18.77
N SER A 132 -0.96 -4.70 19.60
CA SER A 132 -0.18 -5.58 20.49
C SER A 132 0.22 -6.90 19.83
N ARG A 133 -0.64 -7.40 18.94
CA ARG A 133 -0.41 -8.63 18.17
C ARG A 133 -0.59 -8.33 16.70
N ILE A 134 0.45 -8.60 15.91
CA ILE A 134 0.44 -8.41 14.46
C ILE A 134 0.75 -9.77 13.84
N ILE A 135 -0.27 -10.39 13.24
CA ILE A 135 -0.19 -11.75 12.69
C ILE A 135 0.07 -11.63 11.20
N GLY A 136 1.26 -12.05 10.76
CA GLY A 136 1.61 -12.09 9.34
C GLY A 136 1.12 -13.39 8.69
N ILE A 137 0.46 -13.29 7.53
CA ILE A 137 -0.03 -14.46 6.79
C ILE A 137 0.63 -14.47 5.42
N ASP A 138 1.46 -15.48 5.13
CA ASP A 138 2.11 -15.64 3.82
C ASP A 138 2.38 -17.12 3.52
N LEU A 139 2.40 -17.49 2.25
CA LEU A 139 2.75 -18.85 1.81
C LEU A 139 4.25 -19.13 1.88
N ASN A 140 5.08 -18.09 1.90
CA ASN A 140 6.52 -18.20 2.03
C ASN A 140 6.94 -17.94 3.49
N THR A 141 7.20 -19.03 4.22
CA THR A 141 7.67 -19.01 5.61
C THR A 141 8.96 -18.21 5.80
N SER A 142 9.81 -18.12 4.77
CA SER A 142 11.07 -17.36 4.85
C SER A 142 10.86 -15.86 5.03
N ARG A 143 9.65 -15.33 4.73
CA ARG A 143 9.33 -13.91 4.88
C ARG A 143 9.10 -13.49 6.32
N PHE A 144 8.81 -14.43 7.22
CA PHE A 144 8.49 -14.07 8.60
C PHE A 144 9.67 -13.41 9.32
N GLU A 145 10.88 -13.88 9.08
CA GLU A 145 12.04 -13.36 9.81
C GLU A 145 12.32 -11.90 9.47
N GLU A 146 12.07 -11.51 8.23
CA GLU A 146 12.12 -10.11 7.83
C GLU A 146 10.93 -9.34 8.43
N ALA A 147 9.72 -9.91 8.37
CA ALA A 147 8.49 -9.27 8.86
C ALA A 147 8.52 -8.91 10.36
N LYS A 148 9.27 -9.64 11.19
CA LYS A 148 9.48 -9.30 12.60
C LYS A 148 10.06 -7.90 12.79
N LYS A 149 10.95 -7.45 11.88
CA LYS A 149 11.54 -6.10 11.94
C LYS A 149 10.52 -4.97 11.70
N PHE A 150 9.37 -5.32 11.12
CA PHE A 150 8.24 -4.43 10.83
C PHE A 150 7.09 -4.58 11.85
N GLY A 151 7.31 -5.36 12.92
CA GLY A 151 6.36 -5.49 14.02
C GLY A 151 5.51 -6.76 14.01
N CYS A 152 5.61 -7.64 13.00
CA CYS A 152 4.92 -8.93 13.06
C CYS A 152 5.38 -9.72 14.30
N THR A 153 4.43 -10.10 15.14
CA THR A 153 4.66 -10.87 16.38
C THR A 153 4.43 -12.36 16.18
N GLU A 154 3.55 -12.70 15.25
CA GLU A 154 3.11 -14.08 14.97
C GLU A 154 3.05 -14.29 13.46
N PHE A 155 3.07 -15.55 13.05
CA PHE A 155 3.01 -15.93 11.65
C PHE A 155 2.15 -17.16 11.42
N VAL A 156 1.38 -17.13 10.34
CA VAL A 156 0.55 -18.25 9.88
C VAL A 156 0.86 -18.49 8.41
N ASN A 157 1.33 -19.68 8.09
CA ASN A 157 1.40 -20.13 6.71
C ASN A 157 0.15 -20.97 6.40
N PRO A 158 -0.69 -20.53 5.45
CA PRO A 158 -1.90 -21.26 5.11
C PRO A 158 -1.72 -22.75 4.75
N LYS A 159 -0.53 -23.15 4.30
CA LYS A 159 -0.24 -24.54 3.92
C LYS A 159 -0.01 -25.47 5.12
N ASP A 160 0.19 -24.92 6.31
CA ASP A 160 0.49 -25.69 7.52
C ASP A 160 -0.80 -26.04 8.30
N HIS A 161 -1.97 -25.75 7.72
CA HIS A 161 -3.28 -25.96 8.33
C HIS A 161 -4.25 -26.61 7.35
N ASP A 162 -5.03 -27.60 7.84
CA ASP A 162 -6.12 -28.21 7.07
C ASP A 162 -7.40 -27.34 7.08
N LYS A 163 -7.55 -26.48 8.11
CA LYS A 163 -8.70 -25.59 8.27
C LYS A 163 -8.55 -24.33 7.41
N PRO A 164 -9.66 -23.70 7.00
CA PRO A 164 -9.64 -22.36 6.41
C PRO A 164 -8.95 -21.35 7.33
N ILE A 165 -8.18 -20.43 6.76
CA ILE A 165 -7.31 -19.53 7.54
C ILE A 165 -8.10 -18.55 8.40
N GLN A 166 -9.29 -18.14 7.96
CA GLN A 166 -10.18 -17.34 8.80
C GLN A 166 -10.59 -18.07 10.08
N GLU A 167 -10.75 -19.39 10.05
CA GLU A 167 -11.08 -20.19 11.24
C GLU A 167 -9.86 -20.34 12.15
N VAL A 168 -8.67 -20.58 11.58
CA VAL A 168 -7.41 -20.62 12.33
C VAL A 168 -7.19 -19.31 13.08
N LEU A 169 -7.37 -18.17 12.41
CA LEU A 169 -7.23 -16.85 13.02
C LEU A 169 -8.29 -16.63 14.11
N ALA A 170 -9.54 -17.01 13.87
CA ALA A 170 -10.59 -16.91 14.88
C ALA A 170 -10.27 -17.72 16.14
N GLU A 171 -9.71 -18.92 16.00
CA GLU A 171 -9.26 -19.75 17.12
C GLU A 171 -8.08 -19.12 17.87
N MET A 172 -7.10 -18.57 17.15
CA MET A 172 -5.91 -17.91 17.73
C MET A 172 -6.21 -16.61 18.48
N THR A 173 -7.32 -15.95 18.14
CA THR A 173 -7.68 -14.64 18.70
C THR A 173 -9.02 -14.62 19.41
N ASN A 174 -9.59 -15.80 19.68
CA ASN A 174 -10.84 -15.97 20.43
C ASN A 174 -12.02 -15.20 19.82
N GLY A 175 -12.25 -15.38 18.50
CA GLY A 175 -13.40 -14.83 17.79
C GLY A 175 -13.08 -14.06 16.50
N GLY A 176 -11.79 -13.85 16.22
CA GLY A 176 -11.31 -13.10 15.04
C GLY A 176 -10.44 -11.92 15.43
N VAL A 177 -9.71 -11.35 14.48
CA VAL A 177 -8.83 -10.19 14.71
C VAL A 177 -9.63 -8.88 14.74
N ASP A 178 -9.14 -7.88 15.45
CA ASP A 178 -9.79 -6.55 15.46
C ASP A 178 -9.69 -5.89 14.09
N ARG A 179 -8.54 -6.04 13.43
CA ARG A 179 -8.28 -5.53 12.08
C ARG A 179 -7.69 -6.61 11.19
N SER A 180 -8.02 -6.56 9.90
CA SER A 180 -7.26 -7.30 8.88
C SER A 180 -6.95 -6.41 7.68
N VAL A 181 -5.78 -6.61 7.07
CA VAL A 181 -5.31 -5.87 5.90
C VAL A 181 -4.84 -6.88 4.84
N GLU A 182 -5.50 -6.88 3.69
CA GLU A 182 -5.20 -7.78 2.57
C GLU A 182 -4.33 -7.09 1.52
N CYS A 183 -3.13 -7.64 1.28
CA CYS A 183 -2.08 -7.02 0.48
C CYS A 183 -1.61 -7.86 -0.72
N THR A 184 -2.28 -8.96 -1.05
CA THR A 184 -1.91 -9.88 -2.16
C THR A 184 -2.69 -9.62 -3.44
N GLY A 185 -3.94 -9.17 -3.34
CA GLY A 185 -4.86 -9.07 -4.48
C GLY A 185 -5.53 -10.40 -4.82
N ASN A 186 -5.30 -11.47 -4.05
CA ASN A 186 -5.92 -12.76 -4.25
C ASN A 186 -7.34 -12.75 -3.68
N ILE A 187 -8.33 -13.13 -4.49
CA ILE A 187 -9.74 -13.05 -4.10
C ILE A 187 -10.09 -13.94 -2.90
N ASN A 188 -9.45 -15.11 -2.77
CA ASN A 188 -9.65 -15.99 -1.62
C ASN A 188 -9.05 -15.36 -0.36
N ALA A 189 -7.86 -14.74 -0.46
CA ALA A 189 -7.27 -14.01 0.66
C ALA A 189 -8.12 -12.81 1.09
N MET A 190 -8.80 -12.12 0.15
CA MET A 190 -9.74 -11.04 0.48
C MET A 190 -10.93 -11.54 1.31
N ILE A 191 -11.53 -12.65 0.89
CA ILE A 191 -12.65 -13.27 1.62
C ILE A 191 -12.18 -13.73 3.00
N GLN A 192 -11.04 -14.41 3.07
CA GLN A 192 -10.45 -14.87 4.34
C GLN A 192 -10.12 -13.70 5.27
N ALA A 193 -9.55 -12.62 4.75
CA ALA A 193 -9.26 -11.42 5.53
C ALA A 193 -10.55 -10.83 6.11
N PHE A 194 -11.61 -10.71 5.32
CA PHE A 194 -12.91 -10.24 5.81
C PHE A 194 -13.53 -11.19 6.84
N GLU A 195 -13.53 -12.50 6.60
CA GLU A 195 -14.15 -13.47 7.49
C GLU A 195 -13.34 -13.75 8.76
N SER A 196 -12.05 -13.38 8.76
CA SER A 196 -11.15 -13.53 9.93
C SER A 196 -11.31 -12.45 10.99
N VAL A 197 -12.02 -11.35 10.70
CA VAL A 197 -12.19 -10.28 11.70
C VAL A 197 -13.28 -10.64 12.71
N HIS A 198 -13.18 -10.06 13.90
CA HIS A 198 -14.13 -10.27 14.98
C HIS A 198 -15.53 -9.74 14.63
N ASP A 199 -16.58 -10.49 14.96
CA ASP A 199 -17.96 -9.98 14.90
C ASP A 199 -18.15 -8.79 15.86
N GLY A 200 -19.05 -7.86 15.57
CA GLY A 200 -19.30 -6.66 16.41
C GLY A 200 -18.47 -5.44 16.00
N TRP A 201 -17.15 -5.58 15.87
CA TRP A 201 -16.25 -4.41 15.67
C TRP A 201 -15.10 -4.61 14.70
N GLY A 202 -14.98 -5.80 14.10
CA GLY A 202 -13.90 -6.14 13.19
C GLY A 202 -13.93 -5.30 11.91
N VAL A 203 -12.76 -4.85 11.46
CA VAL A 203 -12.63 -4.09 10.21
C VAL A 203 -11.59 -4.75 9.31
N ALA A 204 -12.01 -5.16 8.12
CA ALA A 204 -11.13 -5.65 7.08
C ALA A 204 -10.89 -4.57 6.01
N VAL A 205 -9.64 -4.47 5.56
CA VAL A 205 -9.20 -3.50 4.54
C VAL A 205 -8.59 -4.24 3.36
N LEU A 206 -9.18 -4.08 2.18
CA LEU A 206 -8.66 -4.61 0.93
C LEU A 206 -7.73 -3.58 0.29
N VAL A 207 -6.47 -3.97 0.07
CA VAL A 207 -5.40 -3.14 -0.50
C VAL A 207 -4.86 -3.73 -1.79
N GLY A 208 -4.70 -5.05 -1.83
CA GLY A 208 -4.25 -5.76 -3.01
C GLY A 208 -5.18 -5.57 -4.20
N VAL A 209 -4.61 -5.33 -5.38
CA VAL A 209 -5.39 -5.13 -6.61
C VAL A 209 -5.65 -6.50 -7.26
N PRO A 210 -6.91 -6.93 -7.40
CA PRO A 210 -7.23 -8.24 -7.97
C PRO A 210 -7.20 -8.21 -9.51
N HIS A 211 -7.37 -9.39 -10.11
CA HIS A 211 -7.68 -9.48 -11.54
C HIS A 211 -9.03 -8.81 -11.84
N MET A 212 -9.21 -8.23 -13.05
CA MET A 212 -10.37 -7.39 -13.38
C MET A 212 -11.71 -8.12 -13.24
N ASP A 213 -11.75 -9.43 -13.51
CA ASP A 213 -12.97 -10.24 -13.45
C ASP A 213 -13.18 -10.97 -12.11
N ALA A 214 -12.38 -10.66 -11.09
CA ALA A 214 -12.50 -11.32 -9.79
C ALA A 214 -13.75 -10.84 -9.03
N GLU A 215 -14.53 -11.79 -8.50
CA GLU A 215 -15.75 -11.50 -7.73
C GLU A 215 -15.54 -11.81 -6.25
N PHE A 216 -15.74 -10.80 -5.39
CA PHE A 216 -15.74 -10.97 -3.95
C PHE A 216 -17.11 -11.51 -3.50
N LYS A 217 -17.12 -12.63 -2.77
CA LYS A 217 -18.35 -13.30 -2.31
C LYS A 217 -18.23 -13.70 -0.85
N THR A 218 -19.21 -13.31 -0.05
CA THR A 218 -19.33 -13.68 1.36
C THR A 218 -20.79 -13.72 1.78
N LYS A 219 -21.10 -14.28 2.96
CA LYS A 219 -22.48 -14.39 3.46
C LYS A 219 -22.95 -13.03 4.02
N PRO A 220 -24.18 -12.58 3.74
CA PRO A 220 -24.71 -11.32 4.30
C PRO A 220 -24.69 -11.27 5.84
N MET A 221 -24.82 -12.42 6.51
CA MET A 221 -24.71 -12.50 7.96
C MET A 221 -23.38 -12.02 8.51
N ASN A 222 -22.29 -12.11 7.74
CA ASN A 222 -20.99 -11.59 8.18
C ASN A 222 -21.04 -10.06 8.37
N PHE A 223 -21.81 -9.35 7.55
CA PHE A 223 -22.05 -7.92 7.72
C PHE A 223 -23.11 -7.61 8.79
N LEU A 224 -24.17 -8.41 8.87
CA LEU A 224 -25.21 -8.23 9.90
C LEU A 224 -24.70 -8.52 11.31
N ASN A 225 -23.67 -9.36 11.45
CA ASN A 225 -22.89 -9.53 12.67
C ASN A 225 -21.88 -8.39 12.89
N GLU A 226 -22.08 -7.25 12.23
CA GLU A 226 -21.35 -5.99 12.45
C GLU A 226 -19.85 -6.02 12.08
N ARG A 227 -19.42 -6.93 11.20
CA ARG A 227 -18.12 -6.77 10.53
C ARG A 227 -18.19 -5.63 9.51
N THR A 228 -17.09 -4.90 9.35
CA THR A 228 -16.96 -3.83 8.36
C THR A 228 -15.90 -4.18 7.32
N LEU A 229 -16.26 -4.03 6.03
CA LEU A 229 -15.31 -4.15 4.91
C LEU A 229 -15.04 -2.77 4.30
N LYS A 230 -13.77 -2.46 4.06
CA LYS A 230 -13.33 -1.24 3.37
C LYS A 230 -12.32 -1.59 2.29
N GLY A 231 -12.24 -0.75 1.27
CA GLY A 231 -11.11 -0.73 0.33
C GLY A 231 -10.24 0.49 0.59
N THR A 232 -9.02 0.48 0.05
CA THR A 232 -8.17 1.67 0.02
C THR A 232 -7.36 1.74 -1.27
N PHE A 233 -7.13 2.97 -1.72
CA PHE A 233 -6.18 3.26 -2.80
C PHE A 233 -5.11 4.19 -2.23
N PHE A 234 -3.85 3.85 -2.47
CA PHE A 234 -2.69 4.61 -1.96
C PHE A 234 -2.73 4.86 -0.44
N GLY A 235 -3.29 3.91 0.33
CA GLY A 235 -3.38 4.02 1.79
C GLY A 235 -4.30 5.15 2.26
N ASN A 236 -5.22 5.61 1.39
CA ASN A 236 -6.11 6.73 1.63
C ASN A 236 -5.39 8.05 1.95
N PHE A 237 -4.15 8.21 1.45
CA PHE A 237 -3.42 9.46 1.49
C PHE A 237 -3.79 10.35 0.29
N LYS A 238 -3.91 11.65 0.54
CA LYS A 238 -3.95 12.68 -0.50
C LYS A 238 -2.51 12.99 -0.90
N PRO A 239 -2.05 12.64 -2.12
CA PRO A 239 -0.61 12.61 -2.43
C PRO A 239 0.12 13.93 -2.14
N ARG A 240 -0.42 15.06 -2.59
CA ARG A 240 0.23 16.37 -2.44
C ARG A 240 0.29 16.88 -1.00
N THR A 241 -0.72 16.55 -0.20
CA THR A 241 -0.87 17.10 1.15
C THR A 241 -0.27 16.19 2.21
N ASP A 242 -0.42 14.87 2.05
CA ASP A 242 -0.13 13.94 3.13
C ASP A 242 1.25 13.28 2.99
N ILE A 243 1.74 13.03 1.77
CA ILE A 243 3.07 12.43 1.57
C ILE A 243 4.21 13.27 2.15
N PRO A 244 4.19 14.63 2.06
CA PRO A 244 5.16 15.44 2.80
C PRO A 244 5.16 15.15 4.30
N ASN A 245 4.00 14.90 4.92
CA ASN A 245 3.93 14.52 6.34
C ASN A 245 4.49 13.12 6.60
N VAL A 246 4.33 12.17 5.67
CA VAL A 246 4.95 10.85 5.78
C VAL A 246 6.48 10.94 5.69
N VAL A 247 7.00 11.85 4.86
CA VAL A 247 8.44 12.18 4.83
C VAL A 247 8.90 12.72 6.19
N GLU A 248 8.10 13.59 6.83
CA GLU A 248 8.43 14.09 8.18
C GLU A 248 8.46 12.98 9.24
N LEU A 249 7.59 11.97 9.16
CA LEU A 249 7.66 10.80 10.05
C LEU A 249 8.99 10.04 9.90
N TYR A 250 9.50 9.95 8.67
CA TYR A 250 10.81 9.37 8.41
C TYR A 250 11.95 10.23 9.00
N LEU A 251 11.92 11.54 8.77
CA LEU A 251 12.94 12.46 9.32
C LEU A 251 12.96 12.45 10.86
N LYS A 252 11.80 12.28 11.50
CA LYS A 252 11.66 12.11 12.95
C LYS A 252 12.05 10.72 13.47
N LYS A 253 12.40 9.79 12.58
CA LYS A 253 12.73 8.38 12.89
C LYS A 253 11.55 7.60 13.48
N GLU A 254 10.32 8.09 13.30
CA GLU A 254 9.10 7.37 13.68
C GLU A 254 8.77 6.26 12.66
N LEU A 255 9.11 6.52 11.39
CA LEU A 255 9.14 5.55 10.30
C LEU A 255 10.58 5.26 9.90
N VAL A 256 10.97 3.99 9.79
CA VAL A 256 12.34 3.59 9.42
C VAL A 256 12.33 3.00 8.01
N LEU A 257 12.72 3.80 7.02
CA LEU A 257 12.66 3.40 5.60
C LEU A 257 13.78 2.46 5.18
N GLU A 258 14.92 2.48 5.88
CA GLU A 258 16.07 1.64 5.59
C GLU A 258 15.72 0.15 5.63
N LYS A 259 14.73 -0.24 6.44
CA LYS A 259 14.24 -1.63 6.49
C LYS A 259 13.68 -2.10 5.15
N PHE A 260 13.15 -1.19 4.32
CA PHE A 260 12.53 -1.51 3.03
C PHE A 260 13.52 -1.46 1.85
N ILE A 261 14.74 -0.98 2.09
CA ILE A 261 15.73 -0.66 1.05
C ILE A 261 16.93 -1.55 1.30
N ASN A 262 17.06 -2.61 0.49
CA ASN A 262 18.16 -3.58 0.55
C ASN A 262 19.35 -3.16 -0.29
#